data_AF-H3SAP2-F1
#
_entry.id   AF-H3SAP2-F1
#
_cell.length_a   1.000
_cell.length_b   1.000
_cell.length_c   1.000
_cell.angle_alpha   90.00
_cell.angle_beta   90.00
_cell.angle_gamma   90.00
#
_symmetry.space_group_name_H-M   'P 1'
#
loop_
_entity.id
_entity.type
_entity.pdbx_description
1 polymer ?
#
loop_
_entity_poly.entity_id
_entity_poly.type
_entity_poly.pdbx_seq_one_letter_code
_entity_poly.pdbx_strand_id
1 'polypeptide(L)'
;MKKPEFVLRIVKTKETQQFSCLGEQLAEILSVIYEQTEACNWYVFDVDFNTHHSEQFFTSPFCRIDSTEHLINISKMVDQFLSGVFIAIEGEVADWNLEHMPTTEEKEGLQHEQAVVEIRAFDTSYFEVYGLESELKEKLKLAFLPFCQ
;
A
#
# COMPACT_ATOMS: atom_id res chain seq x y z
N MET A 1 -16.50 1.67 -6.08
CA MET A 1 -15.20 1.00 -6.21
C MET A 1 -14.97 0.59 -7.65
N LYS A 2 -13.75 0.81 -8.14
CA LYS A 2 -13.30 0.41 -9.47
C LYS A 2 -12.79 -1.03 -9.42
N LYS A 3 -13.13 -1.84 -10.43
CA LYS A 3 -12.72 -3.24 -10.48
C LYS A 3 -11.22 -3.33 -10.81
N PRO A 4 -10.42 -4.06 -10.00
CA PRO A 4 -9.01 -4.29 -10.28
C PRO A 4 -8.84 -5.37 -11.36
N GLU A 5 -7.72 -5.34 -12.07
CA GLU A 5 -7.30 -6.44 -12.96
C GLU A 5 -6.72 -7.60 -12.15
N PHE A 6 -6.13 -7.30 -10.99
CA PHE A 6 -5.64 -8.32 -10.07
C PHE A 6 -5.79 -7.92 -8.62
N VAL A 7 -5.85 -8.95 -7.78
CA VAL A 7 -5.70 -8.87 -6.33
C VAL A 7 -4.65 -9.91 -5.93
N LEU A 8 -3.68 -9.51 -5.12
CA LEU A 8 -2.65 -10.38 -4.57
C LEU A 8 -2.56 -10.16 -3.06
N ARG A 9 -2.58 -11.25 -2.29
CA ARG A 9 -2.31 -11.20 -0.86
C ARG A 9 -0.86 -11.60 -0.61
N ILE A 10 -0.07 -10.69 -0.05
CA ILE A 10 1.34 -10.89 0.25
C ILE A 10 1.47 -11.01 1.77
N VAL A 11 1.67 -12.24 2.24
CA VAL A 11 1.79 -12.51 3.68
C VAL A 11 3.20 -12.16 4.16
N LYS A 12 4.22 -12.50 3.38
CA LYS A 12 5.62 -12.23 3.70
C LYS A 12 6.36 -11.75 2.46
N THR A 13 7.57 -11.28 2.66
CA THR A 13 8.51 -11.01 1.55
C THR A 13 9.84 -11.75 1.74
N LYS A 14 10.06 -12.37 2.92
CA LYS A 14 11.25 -13.17 3.25
C LYS A 14 10.88 -14.42 4.04
N GLU A 15 11.62 -15.51 3.84
CA GLU A 15 11.44 -16.76 4.60
C GLU A 15 11.63 -16.60 6.12
N THR A 16 12.60 -15.78 6.51
CA THR A 16 12.93 -15.54 7.93
C THR A 16 11.91 -14.66 8.65
N GLN A 17 10.95 -14.09 7.94
CA GLN A 17 9.96 -13.18 8.48
C GLN A 17 8.92 -13.93 9.31
N GLN A 18 8.75 -13.51 10.58
CA GLN A 18 7.82 -14.14 11.51
C GLN A 18 6.44 -13.45 11.55
N PHE A 19 6.39 -12.14 11.29
CA PHE A 19 5.18 -11.31 11.35
C PHE A 19 4.89 -10.69 9.98
N SER A 20 3.64 -10.36 9.68
CA SER A 20 3.25 -9.68 8.44
C SER A 20 2.99 -8.19 8.69
N CYS A 21 2.73 -7.47 7.59
CA CYS A 21 2.46 -6.02 7.61
C CYS A 21 3.61 -5.18 8.16
N LEU A 22 4.86 -5.65 8.02
CA LEU A 22 6.03 -4.90 8.46
C LEU A 22 6.26 -3.67 7.58
N GLY A 23 6.87 -2.63 8.15
CA GLY A 23 7.26 -1.45 7.36
C GLY A 23 8.24 -1.78 6.23
N GLU A 24 9.25 -2.60 6.53
CA GLU A 24 10.18 -3.15 5.53
C GLU A 24 9.47 -3.98 4.46
N GLN A 25 8.40 -4.71 4.82
CA GLN A 25 7.63 -5.49 3.86
C GLN A 25 6.88 -4.57 2.87
N LEU A 26 6.25 -3.49 3.36
CA LEU A 26 5.64 -2.49 2.49
C LEU A 26 6.68 -1.83 1.58
N ALA A 27 7.84 -1.46 2.13
CA ALA A 27 8.94 -0.87 1.37
C ALA A 27 9.42 -1.80 0.24
N GLU A 28 9.47 -3.12 0.46
CA GLU A 28 9.82 -4.11 -0.55
C GLU A 28 8.75 -4.24 -1.64
N ILE A 29 7.47 -4.25 -1.28
CA ILE A 29 6.36 -4.24 -2.24
C ILE A 29 6.44 -2.99 -3.12
N LEU A 30 6.60 -1.82 -2.50
CA LEU A 30 6.74 -0.53 -3.17
C LEU A 30 7.95 -0.48 -4.11
N SER A 31 9.07 -1.09 -3.70
CA SER A 31 10.28 -1.16 -4.53
C SER A 31 10.06 -1.96 -5.81
N VAL A 32 9.26 -3.04 -5.77
CA VAL A 32 8.93 -3.85 -6.96
C VAL A 32 8.07 -3.08 -7.95
N ILE A 33 7.18 -2.21 -7.46
CA ILE A 33 6.24 -1.42 -8.27
C ILE A 33 6.74 0.00 -8.56
N TYR A 34 7.98 0.31 -8.20
CA TYR A 34 8.52 1.66 -8.24
C TYR A 34 8.46 2.26 -9.65
N GLU A 35 8.93 1.52 -10.66
CA GLU A 35 8.95 1.99 -12.05
C GLU A 35 7.56 2.37 -12.57
N GLN A 36 6.53 1.61 -12.20
CA GLN A 36 5.14 1.90 -12.59
C GLN A 36 4.51 3.05 -11.80
N THR A 37 5.04 3.34 -10.61
CA THR A 37 4.47 4.35 -9.71
C THR A 37 5.34 5.59 -9.58
N GLU A 38 6.38 5.73 -10.40
CA GLU A 38 7.34 6.84 -10.34
C GLU A 38 6.64 8.20 -10.51
N ALA A 39 5.63 8.26 -11.39
CA ALA A 39 4.84 9.46 -11.66
C ALA A 39 3.58 9.59 -10.77
N CYS A 40 3.40 8.72 -9.77
CA CYS A 40 2.22 8.72 -8.91
C CYS A 40 2.42 9.54 -7.64
N ASN A 41 1.33 10.17 -7.19
CA ASN A 41 1.18 10.61 -5.81
C ASN A 41 0.51 9.49 -5.00
N TRP A 42 0.96 9.31 -3.76
CA TRP A 42 0.36 8.39 -2.81
C TRP A 42 -0.53 9.12 -1.84
N TYR A 43 -1.72 8.55 -1.61
CA TYR A 43 -2.67 9.02 -0.61
C TYR A 43 -2.87 7.91 0.42
N VAL A 44 -2.66 8.25 1.68
CA VAL A 44 -2.61 7.30 2.78
C VAL A 44 -3.74 7.58 3.76
N PHE A 45 -4.57 6.57 3.99
CA PHE A 45 -5.79 6.64 4.81
C PHE A 45 -5.80 5.53 5.86
N ASP A 46 -6.59 5.73 6.92
CA ASP A 46 -6.94 4.68 7.89
C ASP A 46 -5.72 3.93 8.44
N VAL A 47 -4.61 4.65 8.60
CA VAL A 47 -3.33 4.09 9.02
C VAL A 47 -3.24 4.07 10.53
N ASP A 48 -3.01 2.88 11.07
CA ASP A 48 -2.59 2.64 12.44
C ASP A 48 -1.35 1.73 12.42
N PHE A 49 -0.37 2.03 13.27
CA PHE A 49 0.94 1.39 13.22
C PHE A 49 1.73 1.51 14.52
N ASN A 50 2.60 0.53 14.74
CA ASN A 50 3.61 0.55 15.78
C ASN A 50 4.91 1.14 15.23
N THR A 51 5.54 2.01 16.01
CA THR A 51 6.90 2.50 15.74
C THR A 51 7.63 2.78 17.05
N HIS A 52 8.93 2.53 17.08
CA HIS A 52 9.83 3.01 18.14
C HIS A 52 10.28 4.46 17.94
N HIS A 53 9.94 5.08 16.80
CA HIS A 53 10.27 6.47 16.51
C HIS A 53 9.25 7.43 17.13
N SER A 54 9.69 8.62 17.55
CA SER A 54 8.79 9.67 18.09
C SER A 54 8.15 10.54 17.01
N GLU A 55 8.53 10.36 15.76
CA GLU A 55 8.07 11.17 14.63
C GLU A 55 6.69 10.72 14.16
N GLN A 56 5.83 11.70 13.82
CA GLN A 56 4.56 11.42 13.15
C GLN A 56 4.77 11.41 11.64
N PHE A 57 4.62 10.24 11.02
CA PHE A 57 4.85 10.05 9.59
C PHE A 57 3.59 10.21 8.73
N PHE A 58 2.42 9.88 9.30
CA PHE A 58 1.13 9.92 8.63
C PHE A 58 0.19 10.83 9.39
N THR A 59 -0.40 11.80 8.70
CA THR A 59 -1.36 12.76 9.27
C THR A 59 -2.80 12.32 9.04
N SER A 60 -3.67 12.63 10.01
CA SER A 60 -5.13 12.47 9.90
C SER A 60 -5.77 13.73 9.28
N PRO A 61 -6.87 13.62 8.50
CA PRO A 61 -7.61 12.40 8.14
C PRO A 61 -6.96 11.56 7.04
N PHE A 62 -6.00 12.14 6.31
CA PHE A 62 -5.16 11.42 5.35
C PHE A 62 -3.84 12.18 5.15
N CYS A 63 -2.85 11.50 4.59
CA CYS A 63 -1.57 12.06 4.21
C CYS A 63 -1.35 11.92 2.70
N ARG A 64 -0.83 12.97 2.06
CA ARG A 64 -0.35 12.91 0.69
C ARG A 64 1.18 12.80 0.68
N ILE A 65 1.70 11.86 -0.08
CA ILE A 65 3.13 11.61 -0.25
C ILE A 65 3.46 11.66 -1.74
N ASP A 66 4.26 12.65 -2.14
CA ASP A 66 4.45 13.02 -3.55
C ASP A 66 5.41 12.12 -4.34
N SER A 67 5.89 11.01 -3.76
CA SER A 67 6.69 10.02 -4.49
C SER A 67 6.69 8.65 -3.81
N THR A 68 6.82 7.59 -4.63
CA THR A 68 7.01 6.23 -4.13
C THR A 68 8.29 6.09 -3.30
N GLU A 69 9.37 6.78 -3.67
CA GLU A 69 10.62 6.77 -2.90
C GLU A 69 10.43 7.31 -1.48
N HIS A 70 9.69 8.42 -1.33
CA HIS A 70 9.41 8.98 -0.02
C HIS A 70 8.55 8.02 0.83
N LEU A 71 7.54 7.38 0.22
CA LEU A 71 6.73 6.38 0.92
C LEU A 71 7.56 5.15 1.33
N ILE A 72 8.50 4.69 0.49
CA ILE A 72 9.45 3.62 0.85
C ILE A 72 10.24 4.00 2.10
N ASN A 73 10.81 5.21 2.13
CA ASN A 73 11.63 5.67 3.25
C ASN A 73 10.83 5.82 4.54
N ILE A 74 9.60 6.34 4.46
CA ILE A 74 8.69 6.40 5.59
C ILE A 74 8.32 5.00 6.09
N SER A 75 7.99 4.09 5.18
CA SER A 75 7.57 2.74 5.52
C SER A 75 8.65 1.99 6.31
N LYS A 76 9.94 2.19 6.00
CA LYS A 76 11.06 1.58 6.74
C LYS A 76 11.19 2.03 8.20
N MET A 77 10.56 3.15 8.58
CA MET A 77 10.53 3.63 9.97
C MET A 77 9.36 3.06 10.78
N VAL A 78 8.46 2.31 10.13
CA VAL A 78 7.35 1.62 10.77
C VAL A 78 7.78 0.21 11.15
N ASP A 79 7.55 -0.20 12.41
CA ASP A 79 7.83 -1.57 12.81
C ASP A 79 6.77 -2.50 12.22
N GLN A 80 5.49 -2.17 12.40
CA GLN A 80 4.37 -2.95 11.88
C GLN A 80 3.11 -2.08 11.71
N PHE A 81 2.45 -2.21 10.56
CA PHE A 81 1.13 -1.65 10.31
C PHE A 81 0.04 -2.57 10.90
N LEU A 82 -0.89 -1.97 11.64
CA LEU A 82 -2.10 -2.61 12.15
C LEU A 82 -3.23 -2.50 11.12
N SER A 83 -3.35 -1.32 10.49
CA SER A 83 -4.26 -1.03 9.39
C SER A 83 -3.63 0.02 8.46
N GLY A 84 -4.19 0.19 7.26
CA GLY A 84 -3.76 1.25 6.36
C GLY A 84 -4.17 1.02 4.92
N VAL A 85 -4.54 2.10 4.24
CA VAL A 85 -4.84 2.11 2.81
C VAL A 85 -3.90 3.08 2.11
N PHE A 86 -3.14 2.58 1.13
CA PHE A 86 -2.16 3.33 0.36
C PHE A 86 -2.58 3.33 -1.10
N ILE A 87 -3.01 4.47 -1.63
CA ILE A 87 -3.55 4.59 -2.99
C ILE A 87 -2.60 5.41 -3.86
N ALA A 88 -2.10 4.82 -4.94
CA ALA A 88 -1.33 5.51 -5.96
C ALA A 88 -2.26 6.03 -7.07
N ILE A 89 -2.12 7.31 -7.40
CA ILE A 89 -2.85 7.99 -8.47
C ILE A 89 -1.85 8.75 -9.36
N GLU A 90 -1.96 8.57 -10.67
CA GLU A 90 -1.18 9.32 -11.66
C GLU A 90 -1.71 10.76 -11.80
N GLY A 91 -0.80 11.72 -11.98
CA GLY A 91 -1.16 13.09 -12.35
C GLY A 91 -1.40 14.03 -11.17
N GLU A 92 -2.38 14.93 -11.29
CA GLU A 92 -2.64 16.01 -10.32
C GLU A 92 -3.35 15.53 -9.04
N VAL A 93 -3.75 16.50 -8.19
CA VAL A 93 -4.45 16.30 -6.92
C VAL A 93 -5.75 15.53 -7.14
N ALA A 94 -5.87 14.34 -6.52
CA ALA A 94 -7.12 13.60 -6.46
C ALA A 94 -8.17 14.32 -5.60
N ASP A 95 -9.42 14.27 -6.03
CA ASP A 95 -10.57 14.80 -5.28
C ASP A 95 -11.13 13.73 -4.35
N TRP A 96 -11.19 14.02 -3.05
CA TRP A 96 -11.61 13.06 -2.04
C TRP A 96 -12.94 13.47 -1.42
N ASN A 97 -13.90 12.54 -1.44
CA ASN A 97 -15.12 12.71 -0.68
C ASN A 97 -14.83 12.50 0.82
N LEU A 98 -14.73 13.59 1.57
CA LEU A 98 -14.43 13.56 3.01
C LEU A 98 -15.48 12.82 3.85
N GLU A 99 -16.70 12.63 3.34
CA GLU A 99 -17.74 11.83 4.02
C GLU A 99 -17.57 10.32 3.79
N HIS A 100 -16.82 9.92 2.76
CA HIS A 100 -16.63 8.53 2.33
C HIS A 100 -15.15 8.28 2.04
N MET A 101 -14.32 8.47 3.06
CA MET A 101 -12.89 8.26 2.96
C MET A 101 -12.56 6.76 2.85
N PRO A 102 -11.49 6.39 2.14
CA PRO A 102 -11.05 5.00 2.06
C PRO A 102 -10.79 4.41 3.45
N THR A 103 -11.19 3.15 3.62
CA THR A 103 -10.97 2.40 4.87
C THR A 103 -10.44 1.00 4.55
N THR A 104 -9.73 0.41 5.51
CA THR A 104 -9.15 -0.92 5.37
C THR A 104 -10.25 -1.97 5.18
N GLU A 105 -11.35 -1.84 5.93
CA GLU A 105 -12.50 -2.76 5.99
C GLU A 105 -13.48 -2.68 4.81
N GLU A 106 -13.23 -1.81 3.83
CA GLU A 106 -14.08 -1.72 2.65
C GLU A 106 -14.00 -3.01 1.82
N LYS A 107 -15.04 -3.31 1.05
CA LYS A 107 -15.09 -4.48 0.16
C LYS A 107 -13.95 -4.47 -0.87
N GLU A 108 -13.73 -5.63 -1.47
CA GLU A 108 -12.69 -5.84 -2.49
C GLU A 108 -12.85 -4.87 -3.67
N GLY A 109 -11.77 -4.17 -4.01
CA GLY A 109 -11.68 -3.30 -5.18
C GLY A 109 -10.85 -2.04 -4.92
N LEU A 110 -10.62 -1.26 -5.97
CA LEU A 110 -9.98 0.05 -5.85
C LEU A 110 -10.99 1.06 -5.31
N GLN A 111 -10.65 1.73 -4.21
CA GLN A 111 -11.54 2.66 -3.50
C GLN A 111 -11.63 4.03 -4.19
N HIS A 112 -10.70 4.35 -5.08
CA HIS A 112 -10.73 5.56 -5.89
C HIS A 112 -10.78 5.25 -7.39
N GLU A 113 -11.53 6.03 -8.17
CA GLU A 113 -11.68 5.80 -9.62
C GLU A 113 -10.39 6.05 -10.42
N GLN A 114 -9.56 6.97 -9.94
CA GLN A 114 -8.26 7.28 -10.55
C GLN A 114 -7.12 6.40 -10.01
N ALA A 115 -7.38 5.50 -9.05
CA ALA A 115 -6.35 4.62 -8.53
C ALA A 115 -5.79 3.73 -9.64
N VAL A 116 -4.45 3.64 -9.69
CA VAL A 116 -3.72 2.68 -10.55
C VAL A 116 -3.23 1.49 -9.74
N VAL A 117 -2.88 1.72 -8.47
CA VAL A 117 -2.50 0.71 -7.48
C VAL A 117 -3.10 1.10 -6.13
N GLU A 118 -3.55 0.10 -5.38
CA GLU A 118 -3.92 0.26 -3.97
C GLU A 118 -3.31 -0.88 -3.16
N ILE A 119 -2.73 -0.54 -2.02
CA ILE A 119 -2.17 -1.50 -1.06
C ILE A 119 -2.93 -1.32 0.24
N ARG A 120 -3.38 -2.41 0.85
CA ARG A 120 -4.04 -2.40 2.15
C ARG A 120 -3.33 -3.29 3.15
N ALA A 121 -3.07 -2.80 4.35
CA ALA A 121 -2.56 -3.59 5.47
C ALA A 121 -3.74 -4.12 6.28
N PHE A 122 -3.91 -5.45 6.37
CA PHE A 122 -5.06 -6.05 7.07
C PHE A 122 -4.64 -6.74 8.35
N ASP A 123 -5.07 -6.22 9.51
CA ASP A 123 -5.00 -6.86 10.83
C ASP A 123 -3.68 -7.58 11.10
N THR A 124 -2.55 -6.97 10.75
CA THR A 124 -1.19 -7.56 10.88
C THR A 124 -0.96 -8.90 10.15
N SER A 125 -1.87 -9.30 9.26
CA SER A 125 -1.92 -10.65 8.65
C SER A 125 -1.30 -10.69 7.25
N TYR A 126 -1.60 -9.71 6.40
CA TYR A 126 -1.05 -9.61 5.04
C TYR A 126 -1.25 -8.21 4.46
N PHE A 127 -0.48 -7.89 3.42
CA PHE A 127 -0.83 -6.81 2.51
C PHE A 127 -1.69 -7.33 1.37
N GLU A 128 -2.78 -6.66 1.05
CA GLU A 128 -3.55 -6.89 -0.17
C GLU A 128 -3.20 -5.83 -1.20
N VAL A 129 -2.73 -6.26 -2.36
CA VAL A 129 -2.31 -5.39 -3.45
C VAL A 129 -3.28 -5.53 -4.61
N TYR A 130 -3.85 -4.40 -4.96
CA TYR A 130 -4.77 -4.22 -6.08
C TYR A 130 -4.07 -3.44 -7.18
N GLY A 131 -4.30 -3.81 -8.43
CA GLY A 131 -3.79 -3.03 -9.55
C GLY A 131 -4.52 -3.30 -10.85
N LEU A 132 -4.22 -2.47 -11.85
CA LEU A 132 -4.83 -2.51 -13.18
C LEU A 132 -3.96 -3.15 -14.26
N GLU A 133 -2.67 -3.32 -13.99
CA GLU A 133 -1.71 -3.80 -14.98
C GLU A 133 -1.31 -5.24 -14.73
N SER A 134 -1.52 -6.12 -15.73
CA SER A 134 -1.10 -7.52 -15.62
C SER A 134 0.41 -7.68 -15.50
N GLU A 135 1.21 -6.78 -16.07
CA GLU A 135 2.66 -6.80 -15.91
C GLU A 135 3.07 -6.59 -14.45
N LEU A 136 2.41 -5.66 -13.75
CA LEU A 136 2.65 -5.40 -12.34
C LEU A 136 2.36 -6.63 -11.48
N LYS A 137 1.26 -7.33 -11.77
CA LYS A 137 0.90 -8.60 -11.13
C LYS A 137 2.03 -9.62 -11.27
N GLU A 138 2.58 -9.77 -12.46
CA GLU A 138 3.63 -10.75 -12.72
C GLU A 138 4.97 -10.33 -12.09
N LYS A 139 5.32 -9.04 -12.04
CA LYS A 139 6.47 -8.54 -11.26
C LYS A 139 6.33 -8.90 -9.78
N LEU A 140 5.18 -8.61 -9.18
CA LEU A 140 4.89 -8.93 -7.76
C LEU A 140 4.93 -10.43 -7.49
N LYS A 141 4.34 -11.25 -8.37
CA LYS A 141 4.44 -12.70 -8.26
C LYS A 141 5.88 -13.17 -8.37
N LEU A 142 6.66 -12.73 -9.36
CA LEU A 142 8.06 -13.15 -9.49
C LEU A 142 8.88 -12.79 -8.24
N ALA A 143 8.60 -11.65 -7.62
CA ALA A 143 9.26 -11.22 -6.39
C ALA A 143 8.82 -12.03 -5.15
N PHE A 144 7.54 -12.37 -5.05
CA PHE A 144 6.95 -12.86 -3.79
C PHE A 144 6.12 -14.15 -3.92
N LEU A 145 6.24 -14.91 -5.01
CA LEU A 145 5.44 -16.12 -5.28
C LEU A 145 5.36 -17.09 -4.10
N PRO A 146 6.47 -17.40 -3.38
CA PRO A 146 6.41 -18.31 -2.23
C PRO A 146 5.55 -17.79 -1.06
N PHE A 147 5.24 -16.50 -1.06
CA PHE A 147 4.60 -15.78 0.03
C PHE A 147 3.23 -15.19 -0.32
N CYS A 148 2.75 -15.44 -1.54
CA CYS A 148 1.39 -15.09 -1.94
C CYS A 148 0.39 -16.19 -1.52
N GLN A 149 -0.79 -15.79 -1.06
CA GLN A 149 -1.92 -16.68 -0.75
C GLN A 149 -3.10 -16.47 -1.72
#